data_AF-V8NGG4-F1
#
_entry.id   AF-V8NGG4-F1
#
_cell.length_a   1.000
_cell.length_b   1.000
_cell.length_c   1.000
_cell.angle_alpha   90.00
_cell.angle_beta   90.00
_cell.angle_gamma   90.00
#
_symmetry.space_group_name_H-M   'P 1'
#
loop_
_entity.id
_entity.type
_entity.pdbx_description
1 polymer ?
#
loop_
_entity_poly.entity_id
_entity_poly.type
_entity_poly.pdbx_seq_one_letter_code
_entity_poly.pdbx_strand_id
1 'polypeptide(L)'
;MPFSSIGAEWRQGRMARIILQDEDVTTKIDNDWKRLNTLAHYQVTDGSSVALVPKQNSAYNISNSSTFTKSLSRYESMLRTASSPDSLRSRTPMITPDLESGTKLWHLVKNHDHMDQREGDRGSKMGTLQKFVDDLFETIFSTAHRGSALPLAIKYMFDFLDEQADKHQINDYDVRHTWKSNCLPLRFWVNVIKNPQFVFDIHKNSITDACLSVVAQTFMDSCSTSEHKLGKDSPSNKLLYAKDIPNYKSWVERYYADIAKMPAISDQDMSAYLAEQSRLHLSQFNSMSALHEIYSYITKYKDEILAALEKDEQARRQRLRSKLEQAIDTMALSS
;
A
#
# COMPACT_ATOMS: atom_id res chain seq x y z
N MET A 1 -2.26 -3.20 -23.83
CA MET A 1 -2.74 -4.60 -23.84
C MET A 1 -2.30 -5.27 -22.55
N PRO A 2 -3.15 -6.07 -21.89
CA PRO A 2 -2.74 -6.81 -20.69
C PRO A 2 -1.66 -7.84 -21.04
N PHE A 3 -0.71 -8.08 -20.14
CA PHE A 3 0.37 -9.06 -20.36
C PHE A 3 -0.15 -10.45 -20.72
N SER A 4 -1.32 -10.84 -20.19
CA SER A 4 -1.97 -12.11 -20.47
C SER A 4 -2.40 -12.30 -21.93
N SER A 5 -2.55 -11.23 -22.71
CA SER A 5 -2.95 -11.30 -24.13
C SER A 5 -1.75 -11.38 -25.10
N ILE A 6 -0.53 -11.47 -24.59
CA ILE A 6 0.71 -11.52 -25.37
C ILE A 6 1.42 -12.85 -25.06
N GLY A 7 1.92 -13.52 -26.09
CA GLY A 7 2.76 -14.71 -26.01
C GLY A 7 4.18 -14.40 -26.47
N ALA A 8 5.14 -15.22 -26.03
CA ALA A 8 6.51 -15.15 -26.51
C ALA A 8 6.73 -16.21 -27.61
N GLU A 9 7.21 -15.78 -28.77
CA GLU A 9 7.60 -16.64 -29.89
C GLU A 9 9.13 -16.65 -29.99
N TRP A 10 9.75 -17.81 -29.76
CA TRP A 10 11.16 -18.02 -30.03
C TRP A 10 11.37 -18.40 -31.51
N ARG A 11 12.31 -17.72 -32.18
CA ARG A 11 12.61 -17.90 -33.60
C ARG A 11 13.97 -18.56 -33.78
N GLN A 12 13.97 -19.84 -34.13
CA GLN A 12 15.17 -20.61 -34.44
C GLN A 12 15.46 -20.55 -35.94
N GLY A 13 16.29 -19.58 -36.34
CA GLY A 13 16.64 -19.34 -37.73
C GLY A 13 15.46 -18.82 -38.57
N ARG A 14 15.47 -19.09 -39.89
CA ARG A 14 14.43 -18.58 -40.82
C ARG A 14 13.14 -19.41 -40.85
N MET A 15 13.15 -20.63 -40.33
CA MET A 15 12.07 -21.60 -40.57
C MET A 15 11.35 -22.11 -39.32
N ALA A 16 12.00 -22.16 -38.15
CA ALA A 16 11.38 -22.70 -36.94
C ALA A 16 10.93 -21.57 -36.00
N ARG A 17 9.66 -21.63 -35.59
CA ARG A 17 9.04 -20.70 -34.62
C ARG A 17 8.33 -21.52 -33.56
N ILE A 18 8.60 -21.24 -32.29
CA ILE A 18 8.05 -21.98 -31.16
C ILE A 18 7.39 -20.96 -30.22
N ILE A 19 6.12 -21.18 -29.91
CA ILE A 19 5.41 -20.40 -28.89
C ILE A 19 5.80 -20.95 -27.52
N LEU A 20 6.43 -20.12 -26.69
CA LEU A 20 6.80 -20.44 -25.33
C LEU A 20 5.59 -20.22 -24.42
N GLN A 21 5.30 -21.20 -23.57
CA GLN A 21 4.18 -21.17 -22.64
C GLN A 21 4.63 -21.65 -21.27
N ASP A 22 3.98 -21.18 -20.21
CA ASP A 22 4.25 -21.62 -18.84
C ASP A 22 3.99 -23.13 -18.67
N GLU A 23 3.00 -23.65 -19.41
CA GLU A 23 2.64 -25.06 -19.52
C GLU A 23 2.27 -25.38 -20.98
N ASP A 24 2.82 -26.48 -21.50
CA ASP A 24 2.44 -27.10 -22.79
C ASP A 24 2.60 -28.64 -22.75
N VAL A 25 2.45 -29.30 -23.89
CA VAL A 25 2.59 -30.77 -24.02
C VAL A 25 3.98 -31.31 -23.67
N THR A 26 4.99 -30.45 -23.60
CA THR A 26 6.36 -30.81 -23.25
C THR A 26 6.65 -30.63 -21.76
N THR A 27 5.70 -30.10 -20.98
CA THR A 27 5.87 -29.81 -19.55
C THR A 27 6.27 -31.05 -18.78
N LYS A 28 7.31 -30.93 -17.95
CA LYS A 28 7.79 -32.04 -17.13
C LYS A 28 6.86 -32.28 -15.94
N ILE A 29 6.35 -33.51 -15.86
CA ILE A 29 5.54 -34.01 -14.76
C ILE A 29 6.33 -35.13 -14.07
N ASP A 30 6.53 -34.99 -12.77
CA ASP A 30 7.20 -35.97 -11.91
C ASP A 30 6.27 -36.29 -10.74
N ASN A 31 5.69 -37.50 -10.74
CA ASN A 31 4.61 -37.90 -9.84
C ASN A 31 3.47 -36.86 -9.87
N ASP A 32 3.04 -36.36 -8.71
CA ASP A 32 2.02 -35.32 -8.59
C ASP A 32 2.56 -33.90 -8.80
N TRP A 33 3.80 -33.72 -9.25
CA TRP A 33 4.42 -32.40 -9.39
C TRP A 33 4.62 -32.01 -10.85
N LYS A 34 4.09 -30.84 -11.21
CA LYS A 34 4.29 -30.23 -12.53
C LYS A 34 5.23 -29.04 -12.40
N ARG A 35 6.31 -29.03 -13.19
CA ARG A 35 7.29 -27.94 -13.20
C ARG A 35 6.93 -26.92 -14.28
N LEU A 36 6.80 -25.64 -13.92
CA LEU A 36 6.63 -24.57 -14.91
C LEU A 36 7.80 -24.53 -15.89
N ASN A 37 7.47 -24.35 -17.18
CA ASN A 37 8.46 -24.28 -18.24
C ASN A 37 9.32 -23.02 -18.11
N THR A 38 10.62 -23.17 -18.38
CA THR A 38 11.60 -22.08 -18.34
C THR A 38 12.29 -21.94 -19.69
N LEU A 39 13.04 -20.86 -19.91
CA LEU A 39 13.87 -20.74 -21.12
C LEU A 39 14.85 -21.92 -21.27
N ALA A 40 15.37 -22.44 -20.15
CA ALA A 40 16.24 -23.61 -20.15
C ALA A 40 15.50 -24.91 -20.52
N HIS A 41 14.21 -25.02 -20.20
CA HIS A 41 13.38 -26.16 -20.64
C HIS A 41 13.32 -26.26 -22.16
N TYR A 42 13.14 -25.11 -22.83
CA TYR A 42 13.13 -25.00 -24.29
C TYR A 42 14.53 -24.92 -24.92
N GLN A 43 15.61 -24.98 -24.11
CA GLN A 43 17.00 -24.85 -24.56
C GLN A 43 17.28 -23.55 -25.33
N VAL A 44 16.61 -22.46 -24.95
CA VAL A 44 16.86 -21.14 -25.54
C VAL A 44 18.28 -20.70 -25.15
N THR A 45 19.12 -20.47 -26.16
CA THR A 45 20.52 -20.04 -25.99
C THR A 45 20.65 -18.53 -26.00
N ASP A 46 21.78 -18.02 -25.48
CA ASP A 46 22.13 -16.60 -25.59
C ASP A 46 22.15 -16.13 -27.07
N GLY A 47 21.79 -14.87 -27.28
CA GLY A 47 21.64 -14.27 -28.62
C GLY A 47 20.39 -14.72 -29.41
N SER A 48 19.50 -15.54 -28.82
CA SER A 48 18.26 -15.99 -29.47
C SER A 48 17.31 -14.84 -29.81
N SER A 49 16.67 -14.92 -30.98
CA SER A 49 15.61 -13.98 -31.37
C SER A 49 14.27 -14.41 -30.78
N VAL A 50 13.63 -13.50 -30.05
CA VAL A 50 12.27 -13.68 -29.51
C VAL A 50 11.38 -12.54 -29.99
N ALA A 51 10.12 -12.85 -30.31
CA ALA A 51 9.10 -11.87 -30.65
C ALA A 51 7.92 -11.95 -29.68
N LEU A 52 7.33 -10.80 -29.40
CA LEU A 52 6.05 -10.73 -28.68
C LEU A 52 4.92 -10.78 -29.71
N VAL A 53 4.05 -11.78 -29.59
CA VAL A 53 2.93 -12.00 -30.52
C VAL A 53 1.61 -11.93 -29.76
N PRO A 54 0.54 -11.38 -30.34
CA PRO A 54 -0.79 -11.50 -29.74
C PRO A 54 -1.13 -12.98 -29.57
N LYS A 55 -1.60 -13.38 -28.39
CA LYS A 55 -2.19 -14.70 -28.24
C LYS A 55 -3.45 -14.71 -29.10
N GLN A 56 -3.43 -15.45 -30.20
CA GLN A 56 -4.66 -15.80 -30.89
C GLN A 56 -5.43 -16.69 -29.93
N ASN A 57 -6.54 -16.19 -29.37
CA ASN A 57 -7.48 -17.05 -28.66
C ASN A 57 -8.06 -18.02 -29.69
N SER A 58 -7.42 -19.18 -29.87
CA SER A 58 -8.04 -20.30 -30.54
C SER A 58 -9.24 -20.69 -29.69
N ALA A 59 -10.44 -20.35 -30.14
CA ALA A 59 -11.73 -20.69 -29.54
C ALA A 59 -12.02 -22.21 -29.49
N TYR A 60 -10.99 -23.07 -29.55
CA TYR A 60 -11.07 -24.51 -29.62
C TYR A 60 -10.36 -25.24 -28.46
N ASN A 61 -9.80 -24.52 -27.48
CA ASN A 61 -9.38 -25.09 -26.19
C ASN A 61 -10.04 -24.37 -25.01
N ILE A 62 -11.37 -24.15 -25.10
CA ILE A 62 -12.19 -23.95 -23.90
C ILE A 62 -12.47 -25.34 -23.34
N SER A 63 -11.45 -25.93 -22.74
CA SER A 63 -11.64 -26.89 -21.66
C SER A 63 -11.26 -26.13 -20.40
N ASN A 64 -12.29 -25.84 -19.62
CA ASN A 64 -12.29 -25.17 -18.32
C ASN A 64 -10.93 -25.17 -17.60
N SER A 65 -10.29 -24.00 -17.54
CA SER A 65 -9.47 -23.61 -16.39
C SER A 65 -9.35 -22.09 -16.39
N SER A 66 -10.49 -21.44 -16.13
CA SER A 66 -10.55 -20.02 -15.85
C SER A 66 -11.09 -19.82 -14.44
N THR A 67 -10.33 -20.25 -13.44
CA THR A 67 -10.53 -19.88 -12.03
C THR A 67 -9.52 -18.81 -11.65
N PHE A 68 -9.44 -17.74 -12.45
CA PHE A 68 -8.97 -16.47 -11.91
C PHE A 68 -10.13 -15.90 -11.10
N THR A 69 -10.06 -16.05 -9.78
CA THR A 69 -11.03 -15.51 -8.85
C THR A 69 -11.22 -14.02 -9.16
N LYS A 70 -12.40 -13.70 -9.68
CA LYS A 70 -12.88 -12.34 -9.86
C LYS A 70 -12.74 -11.61 -8.53
N SER A 71 -11.80 -10.67 -8.50
CA SER A 71 -11.88 -9.39 -7.82
C SER A 71 -13.18 -9.14 -7.05
N LEU A 72 -13.18 -9.48 -5.76
CA LEU A 72 -14.12 -8.91 -4.78
C LEU A 72 -13.45 -8.61 -3.43
N SER A 73 -12.15 -8.85 -3.29
CA SER A 73 -11.38 -8.56 -2.06
C SER A 73 -10.72 -7.17 -2.02
N ARG A 74 -10.90 -6.34 -3.05
CA ARG A 74 -10.20 -5.04 -3.15
C ARG A 74 -10.78 -3.92 -2.28
N TYR A 75 -11.97 -4.09 -1.70
CA TYR A 75 -12.60 -3.06 -0.86
C TYR A 75 -12.77 -3.43 0.63
N GLU A 76 -12.83 -4.71 1.00
CA GLU A 76 -13.02 -5.09 2.42
C GLU A 76 -11.76 -4.97 3.29
N SER A 77 -10.56 -4.97 2.70
CA SER A 77 -9.32 -4.97 3.50
C SER A 77 -8.95 -3.61 4.11
N MET A 78 -9.65 -2.52 3.79
CA MET A 78 -9.37 -1.19 4.34
C MET A 78 -10.06 -0.89 5.69
N LEU A 79 -10.95 -1.78 6.17
CA LEU A 79 -11.82 -1.49 7.33
C LEU A 79 -11.50 -2.27 8.63
N ARG A 80 -10.38 -2.99 8.73
CA ARG A 80 -10.00 -3.64 10.01
C ARG A 80 -8.83 -2.93 10.69
N THR A 81 -9.18 -2.03 11.60
CA THR A 81 -8.31 -1.55 12.67
C THR A 81 -8.07 -2.65 13.71
N ALA A 82 -6.83 -2.73 14.19
CA ALA A 82 -6.38 -3.26 15.48
C ALA A 82 -6.63 -4.75 15.81
N SER A 83 -5.59 -5.56 15.68
CA SER A 83 -5.19 -6.59 16.65
C SER A 83 -3.76 -7.07 16.37
N SER A 84 -3.08 -7.48 17.44
CA SER A 84 -1.63 -7.73 17.61
C SER A 84 -0.93 -8.67 16.61
N PRO A 85 0.42 -8.63 16.55
CA PRO A 85 1.22 -9.31 15.54
C PRO A 85 1.61 -10.73 15.97
N ASP A 86 1.03 -11.74 15.34
CA ASP A 86 1.58 -13.11 15.42
C ASP A 86 2.39 -13.43 14.16
N SER A 87 3.70 -13.62 14.40
CA SER A 87 4.74 -14.24 13.57
C SER A 87 4.49 -14.34 12.06
N LEU A 88 4.91 -13.30 11.32
CA LEU A 88 5.02 -13.33 9.87
C LEU A 88 6.21 -14.21 9.45
N ARG A 89 5.97 -15.53 9.33
CA ARG A 89 6.79 -16.34 8.43
C ARG A 89 6.55 -15.83 7.01
N SER A 90 7.63 -15.44 6.33
CA SER A 90 7.69 -15.15 4.90
C SER A 90 6.97 -16.25 4.12
N ARG A 91 5.70 -16.03 3.77
CA ARG A 91 5.01 -16.88 2.82
C ARG A 91 5.32 -16.31 1.44
N THR A 92 6.33 -16.90 0.81
CA THR A 92 6.47 -16.96 -0.65
C THR A 92 5.07 -17.13 -1.27
N PRO A 93 4.73 -16.43 -2.36
CA PRO A 93 3.42 -16.58 -3.01
C PRO A 93 3.17 -18.07 -3.27
N MET A 94 2.23 -18.64 -2.51
CA MET A 94 1.83 -20.02 -2.66
C MET A 94 1.10 -20.11 -4.00
N ILE A 95 1.73 -20.74 -4.98
CA ILE A 95 1.03 -21.16 -6.20
C ILE A 95 -0.07 -22.10 -5.72
N THR A 96 -1.32 -21.67 -5.87
CA THR A 96 -2.49 -22.46 -5.51
C THR A 96 -2.43 -23.79 -6.27
N PRO A 97 -2.56 -24.95 -5.60
CA PRO A 97 -2.64 -26.22 -6.30
C PRO A 97 -3.84 -26.19 -7.25
N ASP A 98 -3.65 -26.74 -8.45
CA ASP A 98 -4.75 -26.97 -9.37
C ASP A 98 -5.61 -28.09 -8.78
N LEU A 99 -6.70 -27.70 -8.12
CA LEU A 99 -7.56 -28.63 -7.38
C LEU A 99 -8.28 -29.62 -8.31
N GLU A 100 -8.31 -29.35 -9.62
CA GLU A 100 -8.96 -30.20 -10.62
C GLU A 100 -8.08 -31.37 -11.11
N SER A 101 -6.75 -31.24 -11.11
CA SER A 101 -5.83 -32.28 -11.63
C SER A 101 -5.11 -33.10 -10.56
N GLY A 102 -5.21 -32.71 -9.28
CA GLY A 102 -4.45 -33.33 -8.19
C GLY A 102 -2.94 -33.04 -8.23
N THR A 103 -2.47 -32.26 -9.23
CA THR A 103 -1.06 -31.94 -9.41
C THR A 103 -0.67 -30.61 -8.75
N LYS A 104 0.50 -30.60 -8.10
CA LYS A 104 1.09 -29.44 -7.44
C LYS A 104 2.09 -28.78 -8.39
N LEU A 105 1.96 -27.47 -8.57
CA LEU A 105 2.85 -26.67 -9.39
C LEU A 105 4.09 -26.24 -8.60
N TRP A 106 5.25 -26.26 -9.27
CA TRP A 106 6.49 -25.69 -8.72
C TRP A 106 7.35 -25.07 -9.83
N HIS A 107 8.27 -24.19 -9.44
CA HIS A 107 9.18 -23.51 -10.38
C HIS A 107 10.66 -23.73 -10.02
N LEU A 108 11.14 -23.04 -8.99
CA LEU A 108 12.53 -23.15 -8.52
C LEU A 108 12.66 -23.95 -7.21
N VAL A 109 11.63 -23.96 -6.37
CA VAL A 109 11.65 -24.63 -5.06
C VAL A 109 10.50 -25.63 -5.00
N LYS A 110 10.83 -26.88 -4.64
CA LYS A 110 9.87 -27.95 -4.33
C LYS A 110 9.83 -28.12 -2.81
N ASN A 111 8.77 -27.63 -2.18
CA ASN A 111 8.71 -27.52 -0.72
C ASN A 111 8.76 -28.86 0.04
N HIS A 112 8.58 -30.00 -0.63
CA HIS A 112 8.58 -31.30 0.04
C HIS A 112 9.99 -31.86 0.32
N ASP A 113 11.03 -31.37 -0.38
CA ASP A 113 12.37 -31.97 -0.36
C ASP A 113 13.38 -31.26 0.58
N HIS A 114 13.00 -30.16 1.24
CA HIS A 114 13.91 -29.37 2.06
C HIS A 114 13.29 -28.98 3.41
N MET A 115 13.40 -29.86 4.41
CA MET A 115 13.18 -29.51 5.82
C MET A 115 14.41 -28.89 6.50
N ASP A 116 15.61 -28.92 5.89
CA ASP A 116 16.86 -28.50 6.55
C ASP A 116 17.80 -27.69 5.64
N GLN A 117 17.43 -26.46 5.28
CA GLN A 117 18.43 -25.47 4.83
C GLN A 117 18.31 -24.16 5.59
N ARG A 118 19.32 -23.92 6.42
CA ARG A 118 19.59 -22.65 7.10
C ARG A 118 19.63 -21.54 6.05
N GLU A 119 18.81 -20.50 6.23
CA GLU A 119 18.84 -19.30 5.40
C GLU A 119 20.23 -18.64 5.51
N GLY A 120 21.06 -18.88 4.49
CA GLY A 120 22.38 -18.28 4.35
C GLY A 120 22.31 -16.84 3.84
N ASP A 121 23.17 -16.03 4.44
CA ASP A 121 23.54 -14.65 4.19
C ASP A 121 23.12 -14.04 2.83
N ARG A 122 21.96 -13.36 2.81
CA ARG A 122 21.50 -12.53 1.69
C ARG A 122 21.78 -11.04 1.90
N GLY A 123 22.74 -10.68 2.77
CA GLY A 123 23.09 -9.28 3.05
C GLY A 123 23.57 -8.48 1.82
N SER A 124 24.00 -9.15 0.74
CA SER A 124 24.65 -8.51 -0.40
C SER A 124 23.75 -7.60 -1.26
N LYS A 125 22.42 -7.79 -1.29
CA LYS A 125 21.51 -6.94 -2.10
C LYS A 125 21.14 -5.61 -1.45
N MET A 126 21.33 -5.47 -0.14
CA MET A 126 20.85 -4.32 0.63
C MET A 126 21.74 -3.10 0.52
N GLY A 127 23.07 -3.29 0.43
CA GLY A 127 24.01 -2.19 0.18
C GLY A 127 23.68 -1.39 -1.10
N THR A 128 23.07 -2.05 -2.10
CA THR A 128 22.68 -1.40 -3.36
C THR A 128 21.39 -0.58 -3.26
N LEU A 129 20.47 -0.94 -2.35
CA LEU A 129 19.19 -0.24 -2.17
C LEU A 129 19.25 0.85 -1.10
N GLN A 130 20.21 0.78 -0.18
CA GLN A 130 20.35 1.66 0.96
C GLN A 130 20.26 3.16 0.59
N LYS A 131 21.02 3.58 -0.43
CA LYS A 131 21.01 4.98 -0.89
C LYS A 131 19.61 5.46 -1.30
N PHE A 132 18.83 4.62 -1.98
CA PHE A 132 17.47 5.01 -2.39
C PHE A 132 16.51 5.11 -1.20
N VAL A 133 16.71 4.31 -0.16
CA VAL A 133 15.95 4.39 1.09
C VAL A 133 16.32 5.66 1.85
N ASP A 134 17.61 5.97 1.95
CA ASP A 134 18.11 7.19 2.58
C ASP A 134 17.57 8.44 1.87
N ASP A 135 17.72 8.51 0.54
CA ASP A 135 17.24 9.63 -0.27
C ASP A 135 15.72 9.84 -0.10
N LEU A 136 14.95 8.74 -0.01
CA LEU A 136 13.50 8.81 0.23
C LEU A 136 13.17 9.35 1.62
N PHE A 137 13.81 8.82 2.67
CA PHE A 137 13.53 9.20 4.06
C PHE A 137 13.96 10.64 4.33
N GLU A 138 15.13 11.05 3.82
CA GLU A 138 15.63 12.41 3.91
C GLU A 138 14.69 13.39 3.20
N THR A 139 14.18 13.02 2.01
CA THR A 139 13.22 13.86 1.29
C THR A 139 11.90 14.02 2.05
N ILE A 140 11.39 12.94 2.67
CA ILE A 140 10.14 12.98 3.43
C ILE A 140 10.29 13.79 4.72
N PHE A 141 11.43 13.68 5.42
CA PHE A 141 11.70 14.37 6.68
C PHE A 141 12.55 15.63 6.50
N SER A 142 12.31 16.38 5.41
CA SER A 142 12.96 17.66 5.16
C SER A 142 11.95 18.81 5.15
N THR A 143 12.33 19.94 5.74
CA THR A 143 11.56 21.20 5.70
C THR A 143 11.86 22.04 4.45
N ALA A 144 12.96 21.74 3.76
CA ALA A 144 13.35 22.35 2.50
C ALA A 144 14.21 21.36 1.69
N HIS A 145 13.62 20.78 0.64
CA HIS A 145 14.35 19.87 -0.26
C HIS A 145 14.40 20.48 -1.66
N ARG A 146 15.62 20.70 -2.18
CA ARG A 146 15.89 21.23 -3.54
C ARG A 146 15.16 22.54 -3.87
N GLY A 147 15.00 23.43 -2.89
CA GLY A 147 14.36 24.73 -3.08
C GLY A 147 12.84 24.73 -2.94
N SER A 148 12.21 23.58 -2.70
CA SER A 148 10.78 23.49 -2.38
C SER A 148 10.55 23.74 -0.89
N ALA A 149 9.58 24.58 -0.56
CA ALA A 149 9.13 24.80 0.81
C ALA A 149 8.29 23.63 1.33
N LEU A 150 8.25 23.46 2.66
CA LEU A 150 7.37 22.51 3.34
C LEU A 150 5.89 22.74 2.93
N PRO A 151 5.10 21.66 2.68
CA PRO A 151 3.67 21.79 2.44
C PRO A 151 2.92 22.50 3.58
N LEU A 152 2.11 23.50 3.24
CA LEU A 152 1.34 24.31 4.20
C LEU A 152 0.48 23.46 5.14
N ALA A 153 -0.15 22.41 4.60
CA ALA A 153 -1.00 21.50 5.36
C ALA A 153 -0.26 20.79 6.51
N ILE A 154 1.04 20.50 6.36
CA ILE A 154 1.84 19.85 7.40
C ILE A 154 2.08 20.83 8.55
N LYS A 155 2.55 22.04 8.25
CA LYS A 155 2.79 23.08 9.27
C LYS A 155 1.50 23.41 10.01
N TYR A 156 0.42 23.69 9.28
CA TYR A 156 -0.87 24.04 9.88
C TYR A 156 -1.44 22.92 10.77
N MET A 157 -1.36 21.66 10.33
CA MET A 157 -1.81 20.52 11.14
C MET A 157 -0.93 20.29 12.37
N PHE A 158 0.39 20.45 12.26
CA PHE A 158 1.30 20.25 13.39
C PHE A 158 1.17 21.36 14.44
N ASP A 159 0.97 22.60 14.01
CA ASP A 159 0.65 23.71 14.92
C ASP A 159 -0.68 23.46 15.63
N PHE A 160 -1.71 22.98 14.92
CA PHE A 160 -2.96 22.58 15.55
C PHE A 160 -2.76 21.51 16.63
N LEU A 161 -1.95 20.47 16.37
CA LEU A 161 -1.66 19.43 17.36
C LEU A 161 -0.92 19.99 18.58
N ASP A 162 0.03 20.91 18.37
CA ASP A 162 0.75 21.57 19.44
C ASP A 162 -0.19 22.47 20.28
N GLU A 163 -1.09 23.22 19.66
CA GLU A 163 -2.12 24.00 20.35
C GLU A 163 -3.09 23.13 21.14
N GLN A 164 -3.50 21.97 20.61
CA GLN A 164 -4.36 21.04 21.35
C GLN A 164 -3.62 20.50 22.58
N ALA A 165 -2.34 20.16 22.45
CA ALA A 165 -1.53 19.74 23.58
C ALA A 165 -1.39 20.85 24.64
N ASP A 166 -1.20 22.11 24.21
CA ASP A 166 -1.15 23.27 25.12
C ASP A 166 -2.48 23.49 25.84
N LYS A 167 -3.61 23.43 25.13
CA LYS A 167 -4.97 23.55 25.70
C LYS A 167 -5.24 22.51 26.79
N HIS A 168 -4.64 21.32 26.65
CA HIS A 168 -4.75 20.23 27.62
C HIS A 168 -3.58 20.15 28.61
N GLN A 169 -2.67 21.15 28.62
CA GLN A 169 -1.50 21.23 29.51
C GLN A 169 -0.54 20.03 29.37
N ILE A 170 -0.46 19.46 28.17
CA ILE A 170 0.43 18.33 27.85
C ILE A 170 1.80 18.89 27.44
N ASN A 171 2.71 18.93 28.39
CA ASN A 171 4.09 19.41 28.17
C ASN A 171 5.07 18.28 27.77
N ASP A 172 4.61 17.03 27.77
CA ASP A 172 5.41 15.87 27.37
C ASP A 172 5.66 15.89 25.85
N TYR A 173 6.94 15.98 25.47
CA TYR A 173 7.38 15.97 24.09
C TYR A 173 7.02 14.66 23.37
N ASP A 174 7.09 13.52 24.06
CA ASP A 174 6.86 12.21 23.46
C ASP A 174 5.40 12.05 23.01
N VAL A 175 4.46 12.68 23.72
CA VAL A 175 3.04 12.68 23.34
C VAL A 175 2.84 13.46 22.05
N ARG A 176 3.42 14.66 21.94
CA ARG A 176 3.33 15.50 20.72
C ARG A 176 4.01 14.85 19.53
N HIS A 177 5.20 14.28 19.74
CA HIS A 177 5.91 13.48 18.74
C HIS A 177 5.04 12.31 18.25
N THR A 178 4.43 11.58 19.19
CA THR A 178 3.55 10.44 18.89
C THR A 178 2.32 10.87 18.10
N TRP A 179 1.68 12.00 18.44
CA TRP A 179 0.55 12.54 17.68
C TRP A 179 0.95 12.90 16.25
N LYS A 180 2.05 13.64 16.07
CA LYS A 180 2.57 14.02 14.75
C LYS A 180 2.88 12.77 13.91
N SER A 181 3.55 11.78 14.50
CA SER A 181 3.84 10.50 13.86
C SER A 181 2.59 9.71 13.46
N ASN A 182 1.60 9.64 14.35
CA ASN A 182 0.34 8.92 14.12
C ASN A 182 -0.59 9.62 13.12
N CYS A 183 -0.48 10.94 12.96
CA CYS A 183 -1.32 11.70 12.04
C CYS A 183 -0.79 11.68 10.61
N LEU A 184 0.54 11.76 10.41
CA LEU A 184 1.12 11.92 9.08
C LEU A 184 1.95 10.71 8.61
N PRO A 185 3.17 10.45 9.10
CA PRO A 185 4.01 9.40 8.54
C PRO A 185 3.40 8.01 8.63
N LEU A 186 2.76 7.67 9.75
CA LEU A 186 2.20 6.33 9.96
C LEU A 186 0.88 6.08 9.21
N ARG A 187 0.21 7.13 8.72
CA ARG A 187 -1.07 7.02 7.99
C ARG A 187 -0.89 7.25 6.50
N PHE A 188 -0.22 8.32 6.13
CA PHE A 188 -0.04 8.72 4.74
C PHE A 188 1.22 8.08 4.16
N TRP A 189 2.40 8.38 4.71
CA TRP A 189 3.67 7.97 4.09
C TRP A 189 3.89 6.46 4.08
N VAL A 190 3.60 5.76 5.19
CA VAL A 190 3.65 4.29 5.21
C VAL A 190 2.75 3.69 4.12
N ASN A 191 1.56 4.26 3.91
CA ASN A 191 0.64 3.76 2.89
C ASN A 191 1.18 3.98 1.47
N VAL A 192 1.75 5.16 1.18
CA VAL A 192 2.37 5.47 -0.11
C VAL A 192 3.61 4.60 -0.37
N ILE A 193 4.48 4.42 0.62
CA ILE A 193 5.69 3.58 0.52
C ILE A 193 5.31 2.13 0.22
N LYS A 194 4.29 1.59 0.91
CA LYS A 194 3.81 0.23 0.66
C LYS A 194 3.06 0.11 -0.66
N ASN A 195 2.41 1.18 -1.13
CA ASN A 195 1.52 1.16 -2.27
C ASN A 195 1.89 2.22 -3.33
N PRO A 196 3.07 2.12 -3.96
CA PRO A 196 3.49 3.08 -4.97
C PRO A 196 2.57 3.12 -6.20
N GLN A 197 1.77 2.07 -6.43
CA GLN A 197 0.74 2.05 -7.48
C GLN A 197 -0.42 3.03 -7.24
N PHE A 198 -0.53 3.65 -6.06
CA PHE A 198 -1.46 4.75 -5.82
C PHE A 198 -0.98 6.08 -6.42
N VAL A 199 0.32 6.18 -6.69
CA VAL A 199 0.95 7.40 -7.23
C VAL A 199 1.37 7.20 -8.68
N PHE A 200 1.81 6.00 -9.04
CA PHE A 200 2.36 5.68 -10.35
C PHE A 200 1.56 4.57 -11.04
N ASP A 201 1.45 4.63 -12.36
CA ASP A 201 0.88 3.55 -13.17
C ASP A 201 1.89 2.40 -13.30
N ILE A 202 1.96 1.56 -12.26
CA ILE A 202 2.90 0.44 -12.16
C ILE A 202 2.22 -0.82 -11.66
N HIS A 203 2.74 -1.98 -12.09
CA HIS A 203 2.36 -3.27 -11.52
C HIS A 203 3.30 -3.66 -10.38
N LYS A 204 2.78 -3.69 -9.14
CA LYS A 204 3.50 -4.17 -7.97
C LYS A 204 3.35 -5.70 -7.85
N ASN A 205 4.44 -6.44 -8.05
CA ASN A 205 4.48 -7.88 -7.82
C ASN A 205 4.70 -8.22 -6.33
N SER A 206 4.49 -9.48 -5.95
CA SER A 206 4.54 -9.96 -4.56
C SER A 206 5.92 -9.81 -3.90
N ILE A 207 7.01 -9.99 -4.64
CA ILE A 207 8.37 -9.83 -4.11
C ILE A 207 8.63 -8.35 -3.79
N THR A 208 8.23 -7.46 -4.69
CA THR A 208 8.35 -6.00 -4.48
C THR A 208 7.51 -5.56 -3.28
N ASP A 209 6.29 -6.08 -3.14
CA ASP A 209 5.43 -5.83 -1.98
C ASP A 209 6.07 -6.23 -0.65
N ALA A 210 6.70 -7.42 -0.61
CA ALA A 210 7.44 -7.87 0.56
C ALA A 210 8.63 -6.97 0.89
N CYS A 211 9.42 -6.56 -0.13
CA CYS A 211 10.54 -5.63 0.06
C CYS A 211 10.08 -4.25 0.56
N LEU A 212 9.02 -3.69 -0.03
CA LEU A 212 8.47 -2.39 0.39
C LEU A 212 7.87 -2.45 1.79
N SER A 213 7.33 -3.60 2.19
CA SER A 213 6.85 -3.80 3.58
C SER A 213 7.99 -3.76 4.59
N VAL A 214 9.18 -4.26 4.23
CA VAL A 214 10.38 -4.15 5.07
C VAL A 214 10.82 -2.68 5.19
N VAL A 215 10.89 -1.94 4.08
CA VAL A 215 11.23 -0.50 4.08
C VAL A 215 10.23 0.31 4.89
N ALA A 216 8.94 0.05 4.71
CA ALA A 216 7.87 0.70 5.47
C ALA A 216 7.97 0.41 6.97
N GLN A 217 8.34 -0.81 7.37
CA GLN A 217 8.57 -1.12 8.78
C GLN A 217 9.74 -0.32 9.35
N THR A 218 10.85 -0.20 8.62
CA THR A 218 11.98 0.65 9.03
C THR A 218 11.56 2.11 9.19
N PHE A 219 10.75 2.63 8.27
CA PHE A 219 10.18 3.99 8.35
C PHE A 219 9.25 4.17 9.57
N MET A 220 8.47 3.15 9.92
CA MET A 220 7.65 3.18 11.15
C MET A 220 8.53 3.18 12.40
N ASP A 221 9.56 2.34 12.43
CA ASP A 221 10.47 2.23 13.56
C ASP A 221 11.27 3.53 13.78
N SER A 222 11.59 4.29 12.72
CA SER A 222 12.22 5.61 12.83
C SER A 222 11.31 6.69 13.42
N CYS A 223 9.99 6.51 13.36
CA CYS A 223 9.03 7.45 13.94
C CYS A 223 8.74 7.21 15.43
N SER A 224 9.21 6.10 16.01
CA SER A 224 8.95 5.71 17.40
C SER A 224 9.89 6.44 18.38
N THR A 225 9.37 6.83 19.55
CA THR A 225 10.18 7.36 20.67
C THR A 225 10.83 6.25 21.50
N SER A 226 10.32 5.01 21.42
CA SER A 226 10.81 3.88 22.20
C SER A 226 12.21 3.42 21.77
N GLU A 227 13.05 3.04 22.73
CA GLU A 227 14.37 2.49 22.44
C GLU A 227 14.30 1.23 21.58
N HIS A 228 15.25 1.11 20.65
CA HIS A 228 15.33 -0.02 19.74
C HIS A 228 16.06 -1.19 20.41
N LYS A 229 15.31 -2.03 21.15
CA LYS A 229 15.87 -3.22 21.80
C LYS A 229 15.98 -4.37 20.80
N LEU A 230 17.21 -4.78 20.52
CA LEU A 230 17.52 -5.91 19.64
C LEU A 230 17.90 -7.14 20.47
N GLY A 231 17.36 -8.28 20.08
CA GLY A 231 17.62 -9.58 20.70
C GLY A 231 17.60 -10.68 19.65
N LYS A 232 17.86 -11.92 20.09
CA LYS A 232 17.88 -13.10 19.20
C LYS A 232 16.54 -13.38 18.53
N ASP A 233 15.44 -12.94 19.15
CA ASP A 233 14.08 -13.10 18.64
C ASP A 233 13.58 -11.87 17.86
N SER A 234 14.45 -10.88 17.62
CA SER A 234 14.09 -9.71 16.81
C SER A 234 13.85 -10.11 15.35
N PRO A 235 12.77 -9.61 14.71
CA PRO A 235 12.51 -9.85 13.30
C PRO A 235 13.69 -9.48 12.40
N SER A 236 13.96 -10.29 11.37
CA SER A 236 15.13 -10.13 10.49
C SER A 236 15.21 -8.75 9.83
N ASN A 237 14.07 -8.13 9.51
CA ASN A 237 14.00 -6.78 8.96
C ASN A 237 14.42 -5.70 9.96
N LYS A 238 14.19 -5.90 11.27
CA LYS A 238 14.69 -4.98 12.32
C LYS A 238 16.20 -5.09 12.47
N LEU A 239 16.73 -6.31 12.42
CA LEU A 239 18.18 -6.54 12.44
C LEU A 239 18.88 -5.92 11.22
N LEU A 240 18.19 -5.88 10.08
CA LEU A 240 18.74 -5.40 8.83
C LEU A 240 19.04 -3.89 8.82
N TYR A 241 18.18 -3.08 9.43
CA TYR A 241 18.34 -1.62 9.53
C TYR A 241 18.69 -1.14 10.94
N ALA A 242 19.07 -2.06 11.82
CA ALA A 242 19.39 -1.80 13.23
C ALA A 242 20.36 -0.62 13.44
N LYS A 243 21.36 -0.50 12.56
CA LYS A 243 22.40 0.53 12.64
C LYS A 243 21.93 1.90 12.13
N ASP A 244 20.95 1.92 11.25
CA ASP A 244 20.49 3.13 10.55
C ASP A 244 19.30 3.79 11.26
N ILE A 245 18.47 3.01 11.96
CA ILE A 245 17.29 3.49 12.70
C ILE A 245 17.62 4.66 13.66
N PRO A 246 18.70 4.63 14.47
CA PRO A 246 19.04 5.77 15.32
C PRO A 246 19.27 7.07 14.54
N ASN A 247 19.89 6.98 13.36
CA ASN A 247 20.11 8.15 12.50
C ASN A 247 18.77 8.66 11.95
N TYR A 248 17.89 7.78 11.47
CA TYR A 248 16.57 8.18 10.99
C TYR A 248 15.70 8.80 12.09
N LYS A 249 15.76 8.29 13.33
CA LYS A 249 15.09 8.92 14.48
C LYS A 249 15.54 10.37 14.67
N SER A 250 16.84 10.62 14.58
CA SER A 250 17.38 11.98 14.68
C SER A 250 16.86 12.92 13.56
N TRP A 251 16.56 12.37 12.38
CA TRP A 251 15.96 13.14 11.28
C TRP A 251 14.51 13.50 11.59
N VAL A 252 13.73 12.56 12.12
CA VAL A 252 12.33 12.80 12.53
C VAL A 252 12.25 13.85 13.65
N GLU A 253 13.09 13.72 14.67
CA GLU A 253 13.15 14.68 15.78
C GLU A 253 13.49 16.09 15.29
N ARG A 254 14.52 16.20 14.42
CA ARG A 254 14.91 17.47 13.81
C ARG A 254 13.78 18.04 12.95
N TYR A 255 13.14 17.21 12.13
CA TYR A 255 12.03 17.61 11.26
C TYR A 255 10.88 18.22 12.07
N TYR A 256 10.45 17.58 13.16
CA TYR A 256 9.39 18.13 14.02
C TYR A 256 9.82 19.42 14.73
N ALA A 257 11.06 19.48 15.23
CA ALA A 257 11.59 20.67 15.88
C ALA A 257 11.70 21.86 14.92
N ASP A 258 12.12 21.63 13.67
CA ASP A 258 12.28 22.69 12.68
C ASP A 258 10.92 23.20 12.18
N ILE A 259 9.93 22.33 12.01
CA ILE A 259 8.54 22.76 11.70
C ILE A 259 7.97 23.63 12.82
N ALA A 260 8.20 23.26 14.08
CA ALA A 260 7.71 24.05 15.22
C ALA A 260 8.29 25.48 15.24
N LYS A 261 9.54 25.65 14.79
CA LYS A 261 10.20 26.97 14.70
C LYS A 261 9.74 27.81 13.50
N MET A 262 9.07 27.21 12.51
CA MET A 262 8.58 27.95 11.36
C MET A 262 7.48 28.93 11.77
N PRO A 263 7.34 30.08 11.07
CA PRO A 263 6.24 31.01 11.29
C PRO A 263 4.88 30.30 11.19
N ALA A 264 3.96 30.64 12.08
CA ALA A 264 2.59 30.16 12.02
C ALA A 264 1.91 30.62 10.72
N ILE A 265 1.08 29.75 10.16
CA ILE A 265 0.28 30.07 8.97
C ILE A 265 -1.01 30.72 9.44
N SER A 266 -1.38 31.86 8.85
CA SER A 266 -2.64 32.53 9.19
C SER A 266 -3.85 31.75 8.67
N ASP A 267 -4.98 31.83 9.38
CA ASP A 267 -6.25 31.24 8.91
C ASP A 267 -6.66 31.79 7.54
N GLN A 268 -6.32 33.05 7.25
CA GLN A 268 -6.58 33.67 5.95
C GLN A 268 -5.79 32.99 4.83
N ASP A 269 -4.48 32.80 5.02
CA ASP A 269 -3.62 32.15 4.03
C ASP A 269 -4.00 30.68 3.83
N MET A 270 -4.31 29.98 4.91
CA MET A 270 -4.75 28.58 4.84
C MET A 270 -6.11 28.47 4.14
N SER A 271 -7.05 29.39 4.41
CA SER A 271 -8.35 29.44 3.73
C SER A 271 -8.20 29.73 2.24
N ALA A 272 -7.30 30.65 1.87
CA ALA A 272 -7.01 30.95 0.47
C ALA A 272 -6.40 29.73 -0.25
N TYR A 273 -5.45 29.04 0.40
CA TYR A 273 -4.89 27.79 -0.12
C TYR A 273 -5.97 26.71 -0.33
N LEU A 274 -6.84 26.47 0.66
CA LEU A 274 -7.91 25.48 0.58
C LEU A 274 -8.97 25.81 -0.47
N ALA A 275 -9.30 27.09 -0.64
CA ALA A 275 -10.21 27.56 -1.69
C ALA A 275 -9.64 27.30 -3.08
N GLU A 276 -8.34 27.54 -3.28
CA GLU A 276 -7.68 27.26 -4.55
C GLU A 276 -7.63 25.75 -4.84
N GLN A 277 -7.31 24.91 -3.84
CA GLN A 277 -7.37 23.45 -4.00
C GLN A 277 -8.79 22.98 -4.37
N SER A 278 -9.82 23.52 -3.71
CA SER A 278 -11.22 23.19 -4.01
C SER A 278 -11.60 23.58 -5.44
N ARG A 279 -11.11 24.73 -5.93
CA ARG A 279 -11.33 25.19 -7.30
C ARG A 279 -10.64 24.27 -8.33
N LEU A 280 -9.40 23.86 -8.08
CA LEU A 280 -8.63 23.00 -8.99
C LEU A 280 -9.25 21.60 -9.15
N HIS A 281 -9.91 21.10 -8.11
CA HIS A 281 -10.44 19.73 -8.07
C HIS A 281 -11.97 19.66 -8.18
N LEU A 282 -12.67 20.78 -8.40
CA LEU A 282 -14.15 20.88 -8.35
C LEU A 282 -14.88 19.87 -9.24
N SER A 283 -14.35 19.60 -10.44
CA SER A 283 -14.98 18.72 -11.44
C SER A 283 -14.35 17.33 -11.52
N GLN A 284 -13.48 16.96 -10.58
CA GLN A 284 -12.78 15.67 -10.64
C GLN A 284 -13.58 14.52 -10.02
N PHE A 285 -14.55 14.83 -9.16
CA PHE A 285 -15.31 13.83 -8.41
C PHE A 285 -16.82 14.04 -8.58
N ASN A 286 -17.58 12.96 -8.63
CA ASN A 286 -19.04 13.01 -8.66
C ASN A 286 -19.62 13.07 -7.24
N SER A 287 -19.95 14.28 -6.78
CA SER A 287 -20.53 14.50 -5.45
C SER A 287 -21.88 13.80 -5.25
N MET A 288 -22.68 13.61 -6.30
CA MET A 288 -23.97 12.93 -6.19
C MET A 288 -23.81 11.45 -5.86
N SER A 289 -22.83 10.78 -6.47
CA SER A 289 -22.51 9.39 -6.12
C SER A 289 -22.06 9.26 -4.67
N ALA A 290 -21.19 10.17 -4.20
CA ALA A 290 -20.74 10.18 -2.81
C ALA A 290 -21.90 10.43 -1.83
N LEU A 291 -22.79 11.38 -2.15
CA LEU A 291 -23.98 11.67 -1.33
C LEU A 291 -24.93 10.49 -1.26
N HIS A 292 -25.14 9.76 -2.36
CA HIS A 292 -25.97 8.56 -2.38
C HIS A 292 -25.41 7.48 -1.43
N GLU A 293 -24.10 7.21 -1.49
CA GLU A 293 -23.45 6.26 -0.58
C GLU A 293 -23.52 6.72 0.88
N ILE A 294 -23.29 8.01 1.16
CA ILE A 294 -23.41 8.58 2.52
C ILE A 294 -24.84 8.46 3.04
N TYR A 295 -25.85 8.70 2.18
CA TYR A 295 -27.26 8.62 2.55
C TYR A 295 -27.64 7.22 3.06
N SER A 296 -27.03 6.15 2.53
CA SER A 296 -27.25 4.79 3.03
C SER A 296 -26.96 4.65 4.54
N TYR A 297 -25.93 5.34 5.05
CA TYR A 297 -25.60 5.38 6.48
C TYR A 297 -26.60 6.23 7.26
N ILE A 298 -27.06 7.35 6.68
CA ILE A 298 -28.08 8.20 7.30
C ILE A 298 -29.37 7.41 7.54
N THR A 299 -29.83 6.65 6.55
CA THR A 299 -31.03 5.81 6.70
C THR A 299 -30.80 4.71 7.72
N LYS A 300 -29.63 4.06 7.71
CA LYS A 300 -29.29 2.96 8.61
C LYS A 300 -29.23 3.38 10.09
N TYR A 301 -28.74 4.58 10.37
CA TYR A 301 -28.53 5.10 11.73
C TYR A 301 -29.43 6.31 12.04
N LYS A 302 -30.61 6.35 11.40
CA LYS A 302 -31.52 7.51 11.42
C LYS A 302 -31.83 7.96 12.85
N ASP A 303 -32.26 7.03 13.69
CA ASP A 303 -32.74 7.35 15.03
C ASP A 303 -31.61 7.86 15.93
N GLU A 304 -30.43 7.26 15.86
CA GLU A 304 -29.25 7.68 16.60
C GLU A 304 -28.78 9.08 16.18
N ILE A 305 -28.76 9.36 14.88
CA ILE A 305 -28.37 10.67 14.35
C ILE A 305 -29.39 11.73 14.78
N LEU A 306 -30.69 11.47 14.64
CA LEU A 306 -31.73 12.43 15.04
C LEU A 306 -31.74 12.69 16.55
N ALA A 307 -31.49 11.66 17.37
CA ALA A 307 -31.35 11.82 18.81
C ALA A 307 -30.11 12.66 19.17
N ALA A 308 -28.98 12.45 18.49
CA ALA A 308 -27.78 13.26 18.69
C ALA A 308 -28.00 14.73 18.31
N LEU A 309 -28.69 15.00 17.20
CA LEU A 309 -29.04 16.35 16.76
C LEU A 309 -30.01 17.06 17.70
N GLU A 310 -30.89 16.33 18.39
CA GLU A 310 -31.78 16.90 19.41
C GLU A 310 -31.03 17.23 20.71
N LYS A 311 -30.04 16.41 21.07
CA LYS A 311 -29.24 16.63 22.28
C LYS A 311 -28.32 17.83 22.15
N ASP A 312 -27.74 18.05 20.97
CA ASP A 312 -26.79 19.13 20.74
C ASP A 312 -27.47 20.51 20.67
N GLU A 313 -26.95 21.49 21.43
CA GLU A 313 -27.57 22.82 21.53
C GLU A 313 -27.42 23.62 20.23
N GLN A 314 -26.26 23.53 19.57
CA GLN A 314 -25.99 24.25 18.34
C GLN A 314 -26.85 23.69 17.19
N ALA A 315 -27.01 22.38 17.12
CA ALA A 315 -27.88 21.71 16.17
C ALA A 315 -29.35 22.10 16.33
N ARG A 316 -29.85 22.20 17.57
CA ARG A 316 -31.20 22.70 17.87
C ARG A 316 -31.38 24.16 17.43
N ARG A 317 -30.42 25.04 17.76
CA ARG A 317 -30.45 26.45 17.32
C ARG A 317 -30.53 26.58 15.79
N GLN A 318 -29.86 25.68 15.05
CA GLN A 318 -29.85 25.67 13.59
C GLN A 318 -30.96 24.81 12.95
N ARG A 319 -31.83 24.20 13.76
CA ARG A 319 -32.91 23.28 13.36
C ARG A 319 -32.43 22.12 12.48
N LEU A 320 -31.25 21.57 12.76
CA LEU A 320 -30.62 20.54 11.91
C LEU A 320 -31.41 19.23 11.88
N ARG A 321 -32.03 18.84 13.00
CA ARG A 321 -32.89 17.65 13.08
C ARG A 321 -34.01 17.70 12.02
N SER A 322 -34.79 18.78 12.04
CA SER A 322 -35.91 18.97 11.11
C SER A 322 -35.46 19.05 9.65
N LYS A 323 -34.31 19.66 9.37
CA LYS A 323 -33.73 19.67 8.01
C LYS A 323 -33.37 18.27 7.53
N LEU A 324 -32.82 17.43 8.40
CA LEU A 324 -32.48 16.05 8.07
C LEU A 324 -33.74 15.20 7.86
N GLU A 325 -34.75 15.34 8.72
CA GLU A 325 -36.06 14.68 8.54
C GLU A 325 -36.67 15.05 7.18
N GLN A 326 -36.68 16.33 6.82
CA GLN A 326 -37.16 16.80 5.52
C GLN A 326 -36.38 16.17 4.35
N ALA A 327 -35.05 16.07 4.46
CA ALA A 327 -34.24 15.44 3.43
C ALA A 327 -34.56 13.95 3.28
N ILE A 328 -34.75 13.23 4.40
CA ILE A 328 -35.12 11.81 4.41
C ILE A 328 -36.49 11.60 3.76
N ASP A 329 -37.48 12.41 4.14
CA ASP A 329 -38.84 12.31 3.60
C ASP A 329 -38.87 12.59 2.10
N THR A 330 -38.11 13.60 1.65
CA THR A 330 -37.98 13.93 0.22
C THR A 330 -37.39 12.77 -0.58
N MET A 331 -36.34 12.14 -0.06
CA MET A 331 -35.67 11.01 -0.71
C MET A 331 -36.55 9.74 -0.72
N ALA A 332 -37.38 9.54 0.30
CA ALA A 332 -38.35 8.44 0.38
C ALA A 332 -39.51 8.59 -0.62
N LEU A 333 -39.90 9.82 -0.96
CA LEU A 333 -40.93 10.10 -1.97
C LEU A 333 -40.43 9.95 -3.42
N SER A 334 -39.11 10.01 -3.62
CA SER A 334 -38.46 9.85 -4.94
C SER A 334 -37.97 8.43 -5.24
N SER A 335 -38.12 7.51 -4.29
CA SER A 335 -37.82 6.07 -4.42
C SER A 335 -39.08 5.30 -4.76
#